data_AF-A0A099L2B0-F1
#
_entry.id   AF-A0A099L2B0-F1
#
_cell.length_a   1.000
_cell.length_b   1.000
_cell.length_c   1.000
_cell.angle_alpha   90.00
_cell.angle_beta   90.00
_cell.angle_gamma   90.00
#
_symmetry.space_group_name_H-M   'P 1'
#
loop_
_entity.id
_entity.type
_entity.pdbx_description
1 polymer ?
#
loop_
_entity_poly.entity_id
_entity_poly.type
_entity_poly.pdbx_seq_one_letter_code
_entity_poly.pdbx_strand_id
1 'polypeptide(L)'
;MKTIDLFVEHWASKHVMTPIDSQDIIELETKLNASLPESYKYLISTYGLVHTPNVLTRICDLGVDISEVQDFLSLEDIYSLSKLYEMSGMPKGHILFASDCKGNMFCFKFEDCVNETKDVPVWFYNHGLCTVNKASNSFSDWLEQFNALENS
;
A
#
# COMPACT_ATOMS: atom_id res chain seq x y z
N MET A 1 -14.36 1.86 2.26
CA MET A 1 -15.03 1.73 0.94
C MET A 1 -15.19 3.11 0.33
N LYS A 2 -16.08 4.01 0.79
CA LYS A 2 -16.17 5.39 0.25
C LYS A 2 -14.84 6.16 0.11
N THR A 3 -13.98 6.13 1.13
CA THR A 3 -12.62 6.73 1.09
C THR A 3 -11.74 6.15 -0.01
N ILE A 4 -11.86 4.84 -0.26
CA ILE A 4 -11.10 4.11 -1.27
C ILE A 4 -11.59 4.50 -2.67
N ASP A 5 -12.91 4.57 -2.83
CA ASP A 5 -13.55 4.96 -4.09
C ASP A 5 -13.12 6.39 -4.48
N LEU A 6 -13.15 7.33 -3.51
CA LEU A 6 -12.66 8.71 -3.69
C LEU A 6 -11.18 8.77 -4.04
N PHE A 7 -10.35 7.97 -3.37
CA PHE A 7 -8.92 7.91 -3.66
C PHE A 7 -8.67 7.49 -5.12
N VAL A 8 -9.35 6.44 -5.58
CA VAL A 8 -9.22 5.97 -6.96
C VAL A 8 -9.74 7.01 -7.95
N GLU A 9 -10.88 7.65 -7.66
CA GLU A 9 -11.44 8.71 -8.51
C GLU A 9 -10.46 9.88 -8.71
N HIS A 10 -9.77 10.28 -7.64
CA HIS A 10 -8.90 11.45 -7.66
C HIS A 10 -7.46 11.14 -8.15
N TRP A 11 -6.94 9.95 -7.84
CA TRP A 11 -5.52 9.64 -7.97
C TRP A 11 -5.19 8.50 -8.94
N ALA A 12 -6.16 7.66 -9.34
CA ALA A 12 -5.88 6.62 -10.33
C ALA A 12 -5.64 7.23 -11.72
N SER A 13 -4.63 6.71 -12.42
CA SER A 13 -4.39 7.14 -13.80
C SER A 13 -5.56 6.73 -14.72
N LYS A 14 -5.78 7.46 -15.83
CA LYS A 14 -6.84 7.16 -16.81
C LYS A 14 -6.75 5.76 -17.46
N HIS A 15 -5.64 5.04 -17.24
CA HIS A 15 -5.52 3.65 -17.63
C HIS A 15 -6.20 2.79 -16.57
N VAL A 16 -7.45 2.44 -16.83
CA VAL A 16 -8.24 1.49 -16.02
C VAL A 16 -7.40 0.25 -15.78
N MET A 17 -7.00 0.03 -14.53
CA MET A 17 -6.29 -1.18 -14.16
C MET A 17 -7.29 -2.32 -14.04
N THR A 18 -6.87 -3.51 -14.46
CA THR A 18 -7.72 -4.68 -14.42
C THR A 18 -7.89 -5.11 -12.95
N PRO A 19 -9.14 -5.28 -12.48
CA PRO A 19 -9.42 -5.91 -11.20
C PRO A 19 -8.64 -7.21 -11.03
N ILE A 20 -8.04 -7.42 -9.85
CA ILE A 20 -7.33 -8.66 -9.52
C ILE A 20 -8.34 -9.73 -9.13
N ASP A 21 -8.17 -10.96 -9.64
CA ASP A 21 -9.03 -12.08 -9.27
C ASP A 21 -8.86 -12.41 -7.79
N SER A 22 -9.98 -12.64 -7.10
CA SER A 22 -10.01 -13.15 -5.73
C SER A 22 -9.13 -14.39 -5.53
N GLN A 23 -9.02 -15.26 -6.53
CA GLN A 23 -8.19 -16.46 -6.46
C GLN A 23 -6.69 -16.11 -6.38
N ASP A 24 -6.23 -15.10 -7.13
CA ASP A 24 -4.84 -14.64 -7.09
C ASP A 24 -4.51 -14.00 -5.72
N ILE A 25 -5.48 -13.30 -5.12
CA ILE A 25 -5.35 -12.74 -3.76
C ILE A 25 -5.22 -13.86 -2.73
N ILE A 26 -6.08 -14.89 -2.81
CA ILE A 26 -6.03 -16.06 -1.92
C ILE A 26 -4.70 -16.80 -2.05
N GLU A 27 -4.18 -16.93 -3.28
CA GLU A 27 -2.86 -17.52 -3.51
C GLU A 27 -1.73 -16.72 -2.84
N LEU A 28 -1.78 -15.39 -2.92
CA LEU A 28 -0.84 -14.52 -2.23
C LEU A 28 -0.94 -14.67 -0.70
N GLU A 29 -2.15 -14.61 -0.15
CA GLU A 29 -2.42 -14.80 1.29
C GLU A 29 -1.88 -16.14 1.78
N THR A 30 -2.08 -17.20 0.98
CA THR A 30 -1.54 -18.54 1.27
C THR A 30 -0.01 -18.56 1.26
N LYS A 31 0.64 -17.90 0.29
CA LYS A 31 2.11 -17.77 0.22
C LYS A 31 2.68 -16.98 1.40
N LEU A 32 1.98 -15.93 1.84
CA LEU A 32 2.37 -15.09 2.96
C LEU A 32 2.03 -15.72 4.32
N ASN A 33 1.14 -16.70 4.35
CA ASN A 33 0.54 -17.26 5.57
C ASN A 33 -0.13 -16.17 6.42
N ALA A 34 -0.81 -15.21 5.76
CA ALA A 34 -1.46 -14.05 6.35
C ALA A 34 -2.72 -13.68 5.57
N SER A 35 -3.70 -13.10 6.25
CA SER A 35 -4.92 -12.52 5.64
C SER A 35 -4.73 -11.01 5.46
N LEU A 36 -4.75 -10.53 4.21
CA LEU A 36 -4.68 -9.11 3.90
C LEU A 36 -5.98 -8.42 4.38
N PRO A 37 -5.90 -7.16 4.82
CA PRO A 37 -7.08 -6.45 5.32
C PRO A 37 -8.14 -6.29 4.23
N GLU A 38 -9.43 -6.43 4.60
CA GLU A 38 -10.54 -6.29 3.65
C GLU A 38 -10.53 -4.97 2.88
N SER A 39 -10.10 -3.89 3.54
CA SER A 39 -9.92 -2.57 2.91
C SER A 39 -8.93 -2.62 1.74
N TYR A 40 -7.81 -3.31 1.89
CA TYR A 40 -6.82 -3.48 0.83
C TYR A 40 -7.32 -4.44 -0.25
N LYS A 41 -7.92 -5.57 0.14
CA LYS A 41 -8.52 -6.53 -0.81
C LYS A 41 -9.58 -5.87 -1.68
N TYR A 42 -10.43 -5.04 -1.10
CA TYR A 42 -11.43 -4.26 -1.84
C TYR A 42 -10.78 -3.35 -2.89
N LEU A 43 -9.70 -2.63 -2.54
CA LEU A 43 -8.99 -1.76 -3.49
C LEU A 43 -8.51 -2.57 -4.71
N ILE A 44 -7.76 -3.65 -4.47
CA ILE A 44 -7.12 -4.41 -5.56
C ILE A 44 -8.11 -5.28 -6.36
N SER A 45 -9.17 -5.78 -5.73
CA SER A 45 -10.20 -6.59 -6.40
C SER A 45 -11.27 -5.76 -7.12
N THR A 46 -11.43 -4.48 -6.77
CA THR A 46 -12.40 -3.59 -7.44
C THR A 46 -11.73 -2.73 -8.51
N TYR A 47 -10.50 -2.28 -8.26
CA TYR A 47 -9.82 -1.27 -9.08
C TYR A 47 -8.48 -1.74 -9.64
N GLY A 48 -7.98 -2.92 -9.24
CA GLY A 48 -6.69 -3.44 -9.68
C GLY A 48 -5.50 -2.85 -8.91
N LEU A 49 -4.29 -3.15 -9.40
CA LEU A 49 -3.06 -2.55 -8.90
C LEU A 49 -3.05 -1.08 -9.27
N VAL A 50 -3.32 -0.19 -8.31
CA VAL A 50 -3.33 1.25 -8.57
C VAL A 50 -1.92 1.72 -8.88
N HIS A 51 -1.61 1.87 -10.16
CA HIS A 51 -0.47 2.67 -10.61
C HIS A 51 -0.87 4.14 -10.43
N THR A 52 -0.20 4.81 -9.50
CA THR A 52 -0.42 6.23 -9.17
C THR A 52 0.72 7.13 -9.66
N PRO A 53 1.12 7.09 -10.95
CA PRO A 53 2.19 7.96 -11.46
C PRO A 53 1.83 9.45 -11.34
N ASN A 54 0.53 9.78 -11.19
CA ASN A 54 0.02 11.14 -11.06
C ASN A 54 0.08 11.71 -9.63
N VAL A 55 0.39 10.90 -8.60
CA VAL A 55 0.63 11.42 -7.24
C VAL A 55 1.94 12.25 -7.24
N LEU A 56 2.95 11.74 -7.94
CA LEU A 56 4.28 12.33 -8.08
C LEU A 56 4.24 13.70 -8.78
N THR A 57 3.44 13.84 -9.85
CA THR A 57 3.36 15.10 -10.61
C THR A 57 2.62 16.20 -9.87
N ARG A 58 1.69 15.88 -8.97
CA ARG A 58 0.93 16.89 -8.19
C ARG A 58 1.52 17.22 -6.82
N ILE A 59 2.14 16.26 -6.12
CA ILE A 59 2.81 16.53 -4.83
C ILE A 59 4.03 17.46 -5.05
N CYS A 60 4.74 17.33 -6.17
CA CYS A 60 5.82 18.26 -6.53
C CYS A 60 5.33 19.72 -6.73
N ASP A 61 4.08 19.94 -7.14
CA ASP A 61 3.51 21.29 -7.31
C ASP A 61 3.03 21.90 -5.98
N LEU A 62 2.69 21.07 -4.98
CA LEU A 62 2.07 21.50 -3.71
C LEU A 62 3.06 21.61 -2.53
N GLY A 63 4.29 21.09 -2.65
CA GLY A 63 5.34 21.26 -1.63
C GLY A 63 5.03 20.63 -0.26
N VAL A 64 4.19 19.59 -0.24
CA VAL A 64 3.75 18.90 0.99
C VAL A 64 4.59 17.64 1.23
N ASP A 65 5.06 17.48 2.47
CA ASP A 65 5.95 16.40 2.93
C ASP A 65 5.15 15.16 3.38
N ILE A 66 4.26 14.66 2.51
CA ILE A 66 3.62 13.36 2.69
C ILE A 66 4.46 12.36 1.92
N SER A 67 5.02 11.35 2.61
CA SER A 67 5.82 10.29 2.01
C SER A 67 5.15 9.79 0.73
N GLU A 68 5.73 10.17 -0.41
CA GLU A 68 5.16 10.04 -1.74
C GLU A 68 4.84 8.56 -2.02
N VAL A 69 3.59 8.16 -1.99
CA VAL A 69 3.23 6.83 -2.50
C VAL A 69 3.25 6.93 -4.00
N GLN A 70 4.22 6.27 -4.63
CA GLN A 70 4.37 6.31 -6.07
C GLN A 70 3.73 5.07 -6.69
N ASP A 71 3.94 3.88 -6.11
CA ASP A 71 3.47 2.63 -6.70
C ASP A 71 2.97 1.59 -5.68
N PHE A 72 1.73 1.11 -5.88
CA PHE A 72 1.28 -0.14 -5.28
C PHE A 72 1.99 -1.32 -5.95
N LEU A 73 2.52 -2.22 -5.13
CA LEU A 73 3.28 -3.37 -5.58
C LEU A 73 2.37 -4.41 -6.23
N SER A 74 2.86 -5.07 -7.29
CA SER A 74 2.18 -6.24 -7.85
C SER A 74 2.11 -7.39 -6.84
N LEU A 75 1.17 -8.34 -7.00
CA LEU A 75 1.09 -9.48 -6.08
C LEU A 75 2.40 -10.28 -5.98
N GLU A 76 3.12 -10.40 -7.10
CA GLU A 76 4.44 -11.04 -7.14
C GLU A 76 5.49 -10.23 -6.37
N ASP A 77 5.47 -8.90 -6.53
CA ASP A 77 6.38 -8.00 -5.85
C ASP A 77 6.10 -7.93 -4.35
N ILE A 78 4.84 -7.98 -3.91
CA ILE A 78 4.48 -8.04 -2.48
C ILE A 78 5.24 -9.17 -1.81
N TYR A 79 5.21 -10.37 -2.36
CA TYR A 79 5.92 -11.51 -1.79
C TYR A 79 7.44 -11.35 -1.93
N SER A 80 7.92 -11.10 -3.15
CA SER A 80 9.35 -11.13 -3.47
C SER A 80 10.12 -9.98 -2.80
N LEU A 81 9.58 -8.76 -2.80
CA LEU A 81 10.19 -7.61 -2.15
C LEU A 81 10.11 -7.70 -0.63
N SER A 82 9.01 -8.21 -0.06
CA SER A 82 8.96 -8.42 1.39
C SER A 82 10.09 -9.32 1.88
N LYS A 83 10.41 -10.38 1.12
CA LYS A 83 11.57 -11.25 1.44
C LYS A 83 12.90 -10.56 1.18
N LEU A 84 13.05 -9.86 0.06
CA LEU A 84 14.28 -9.14 -0.28
C LEU A 84 14.64 -8.08 0.76
N TYR A 85 13.67 -7.30 1.22
CA TYR A 85 13.88 -6.25 2.21
C TYR A 85 14.21 -6.84 3.58
N GLU A 86 13.55 -7.93 3.98
CA GLU A 86 13.91 -8.67 5.19
C GLU A 86 15.38 -9.13 5.15
N MET A 87 15.84 -9.63 4.00
CA MET A 87 17.24 -10.03 3.80
C MET A 87 18.23 -8.84 3.77
N SER A 88 17.74 -7.65 3.45
CA SER A 88 18.55 -6.43 3.29
C SER A 88 18.60 -5.58 4.57
N GLY A 89 17.96 -6.02 5.66
CA GLY A 89 18.04 -5.38 6.97
C GLY A 89 16.73 -4.79 7.49
N MET A 90 15.62 -4.93 6.76
CA MET A 90 14.29 -4.62 7.30
C MET A 90 13.91 -5.62 8.41
N PRO A 91 13.30 -5.17 9.52
CA PRO A 91 12.78 -6.07 10.54
C PRO A 91 11.80 -7.10 9.97
N LYS A 92 11.85 -8.33 10.48
CA LYS A 92 10.97 -9.43 10.05
C LYS A 92 9.50 -9.15 10.34
N GLY A 93 8.61 -9.86 9.64
CA GLY A 93 7.18 -9.84 9.91
C GLY A 93 6.47 -8.62 9.34
N HIS A 94 6.91 -8.14 8.18
CA HIS A 94 6.28 -7.05 7.46
C HIS A 94 5.92 -7.49 6.04
N ILE A 95 4.75 -7.07 5.58
CA ILE A 95 4.21 -7.37 4.25
C ILE A 95 4.18 -6.04 3.50
N LEU A 96 5.08 -5.87 2.54
CA LEU A 96 5.16 -4.67 1.71
C LEU A 96 3.99 -4.62 0.74
N PHE A 97 3.41 -3.43 0.52
CA PHE A 97 2.31 -3.27 -0.43
C PHE A 97 2.41 -2.02 -1.30
N ALA A 98 3.25 -1.04 -0.94
CA ALA A 98 3.50 0.14 -1.77
C ALA A 98 4.93 0.67 -1.58
N SER A 99 5.42 1.41 -2.56
CA SER A 99 6.76 1.98 -2.65
C SER A 99 6.70 3.49 -2.92
N ASP A 100 7.69 4.21 -2.41
CA ASP A 100 7.93 5.61 -2.77
C ASP A 100 8.91 5.80 -3.95
N CYS A 101 9.33 4.70 -4.58
CA CYS A 101 10.35 4.62 -5.63
C CYS A 101 11.72 5.23 -5.29
N LYS A 102 11.94 5.68 -4.05
CA LYS A 102 13.23 6.10 -3.48
C LYS A 102 13.82 5.02 -2.57
N GLY A 103 13.16 3.86 -2.49
CA GLY A 103 13.55 2.69 -1.71
C GLY A 103 12.85 2.58 -0.36
N ASN A 104 12.00 3.54 0.01
CA ASN A 104 11.16 3.39 1.19
C ASN A 104 9.89 2.63 0.81
N MET A 105 9.36 1.90 1.79
CA MET A 105 8.25 0.97 1.56
C MET A 105 7.15 1.19 2.59
N PHE A 106 5.91 1.05 2.16
CA PHE A 106 4.76 0.93 3.03
C PHE A 106 4.41 -0.54 3.23
N CYS A 107 4.08 -0.89 4.46
CA CYS A 107 3.84 -2.26 4.83
C CYS A 107 2.76 -2.42 5.90
N PHE A 108 2.19 -3.61 5.93
CA PHE A 108 1.42 -4.13 7.05
C PHE A 108 2.35 -4.94 7.94
N LYS A 109 2.03 -5.03 9.22
CA LYS A 109 2.68 -6.03 10.08
C LYS A 109 1.96 -7.35 9.95
N PHE A 110 2.74 -8.42 9.86
CA PHE A 110 2.23 -9.79 9.80
C PHE A 110 1.30 -10.11 10.98
N GLU A 111 1.65 -9.66 12.20
CA GLU A 111 0.84 -9.88 13.41
C GLU A 111 -0.58 -9.30 13.31
N ASP A 112 -0.74 -8.16 12.62
CA ASP A 112 -2.04 -7.52 12.38
C ASP A 112 -2.85 -8.25 11.30
N CYS A 113 -2.19 -9.06 10.47
CA CYS A 113 -2.75 -9.83 9.35
C CYS A 113 -2.93 -11.32 9.68
N VAL A 114 -2.69 -11.78 10.92
CA VAL A 114 -2.87 -13.20 11.28
C VAL A 114 -4.34 -13.62 11.19
N ASN A 115 -5.26 -12.71 11.52
CA ASN A 115 -6.69 -12.93 11.45
C ASN A 115 -7.30 -12.08 10.35
N GLU A 116 -8.44 -12.53 9.83
CA GLU A 116 -9.26 -11.74 8.93
C GLU A 116 -9.73 -10.47 9.65
N THR A 117 -9.32 -9.33 9.14
CA THR A 117 -9.61 -8.02 9.72
C THR A 117 -10.07 -7.06 8.65
N LYS A 118 -10.99 -6.17 9.02
CA LYS A 118 -11.53 -5.19 8.08
C LYS A 118 -10.46 -4.20 7.63
N ASP A 119 -9.60 -3.81 8.56
CA ASP A 119 -8.57 -2.79 8.34
C ASP A 119 -7.45 -2.96 9.36
N VAL A 120 -6.24 -2.52 9.01
CA VAL A 120 -5.04 -2.65 9.85
C VAL A 120 -4.14 -1.42 9.71
N PRO A 121 -3.29 -1.13 10.72
CA PRO A 121 -2.34 -0.03 10.64
C PRO A 121 -1.39 -0.13 9.44
N VAL A 122 -1.05 1.03 8.88
CA VAL A 122 -0.01 1.16 7.85
C VAL A 122 1.28 1.62 8.51
N TRP A 123 2.37 0.97 8.12
CA TRP A 123 3.72 1.25 8.59
C TRP A 123 4.59 1.72 7.42
N PHE A 124 5.55 2.58 7.72
CA PHE A 124 6.51 3.12 6.77
C PHE A 124 7.91 2.67 7.16
N TYR A 125 8.55 1.94 6.25
CA TYR A 125 9.94 1.56 6.33
C TYR A 125 10.81 2.61 5.65
N ASN A 126 11.64 3.27 6.45
CA ASN A 126 12.67 4.17 5.95
C ASN A 126 13.95 3.36 5.67
N HIS A 127 14.31 3.21 4.40
CA HIS A 127 15.48 2.45 3.97
C HIS A 127 16.80 3.11 4.39
N GLY A 128 16.88 4.45 4.36
CA GLY A 128 18.08 5.18 4.78
C GLY A 128 18.41 5.03 6.27
N LEU A 129 17.38 4.89 7.11
CA LEU A 129 17.52 4.76 8.56
C LEU A 129 17.34 3.32 9.07
N CYS A 130 16.95 2.38 8.19
CA CYS A 130 16.54 1.02 8.55
C CYS A 130 15.52 0.96 9.70
N THR A 131 14.56 1.90 9.72
CA THR A 131 13.53 1.97 10.77
C THR A 131 12.14 1.79 10.21
N VAL A 132 11.24 1.20 11.00
CA VAL A 132 9.82 1.06 10.68
C VAL A 132 9.04 1.92 11.67
N ASN A 133 8.30 2.90 11.16
CA ASN A 133 7.48 3.81 11.96
C ASN A 133 6.02 3.72 11.53
N LYS A 134 5.09 3.94 12.46
CA LYS A 134 3.66 3.93 12.14
C LYS A 134 3.31 5.13 11.26
N ALA A 135 2.73 4.88 10.09
CA ALA A 135 2.29 5.93 9.17
C ALA A 135 0.82 6.29 9.37
N SER A 136 -0.02 5.30 9.68
CA SER A 136 -1.45 5.52 9.92
C SER A 136 -2.05 4.46 10.84
N ASN A 137 -3.20 4.77 11.45
CA ASN A 137 -3.94 3.84 12.30
C ASN A 137 -4.68 2.76 11.51
N SER A 138 -4.99 3.02 10.24
CA SER A 138 -5.62 2.05 9.34
C SER A 138 -5.23 2.33 7.87
N PHE A 139 -5.45 1.37 6.99
CA PHE A 139 -5.24 1.55 5.54
C PHE A 139 -6.22 2.57 4.97
N SER A 140 -7.49 2.54 5.39
CA SER A 140 -8.46 3.55 4.96
C SER A 140 -8.06 4.95 5.42
N ASP A 141 -7.63 5.12 6.67
CA ASP A 141 -7.18 6.42 7.19
C ASP A 141 -5.94 6.92 6.46
N TRP A 142 -5.08 6.00 6.01
CA TRP A 142 -3.91 6.34 5.22
C TRP A 142 -4.31 6.88 3.84
N LEU A 143 -5.26 6.25 3.15
CA LEU A 143 -5.79 6.75 1.88
C LEU A 143 -6.51 8.11 2.03
N GLU A 144 -7.19 8.33 3.16
CA GLU A 144 -7.87 9.60 3.45
C GLU A 144 -6.89 10.79 3.49
N GLN A 145 -5.63 10.58 3.92
CA GLN A 145 -4.60 11.63 3.90
C GLN A 145 -4.33 12.14 2.50
N PHE A 146 -4.42 11.30 1.47
CA PHE A 146 -4.28 11.71 0.06
C PHE A 146 -5.52 12.45 -0.43
N ASN A 147 -6.72 12.00 -0.05
CA ASN A 147 -7.97 12.68 -0.41
C ASN A 147 -8.02 14.12 0.13
N ALA A 148 -7.47 14.33 1.34
CA ALA A 148 -7.39 15.65 1.94
C ALA A 148 -6.50 16.62 1.12
N LEU A 149 -5.48 16.13 0.41
CA LEU A 149 -4.59 16.95 -0.43
C LEU A 149 -5.24 17.40 -1.73
N GLU A 150 -6.25 16.68 -2.22
CA GLU A 150 -6.99 17.11 -3.41
C GLU A 150 -7.91 18.31 -3.10
N ASN A 151 -8.35 18.43 -1.84
CA ASN A 151 -9.26 19.47 -1.38
C ASN A 151 -8.55 20.71 -0.79
N SER A 152 -7.20 20.73 -0.79
CA SER A 152 -6.37 21.81 -0.23
C SER A 152 -5.70 22.65 -1.31
#